data_AF-A0A8C3BZ26-F1
#
_entry.id   AF-A0A8C3BZ26-F1
#
_cell.length_a   1.000
_cell.length_b   1.000
_cell.length_c   1.000
_cell.angle_alpha   90.00
_cell.angle_beta   90.00
_cell.angle_gamma   90.00
#
_symmetry.space_group_name_H-M   'P 1'
#
loop_
_entity.id
_entity.type
_entity.pdbx_description
1 polymer ?
#
loop_
_entity_poly.entity_id
_entity_poly.type
_entity_poly.pdbx_seq_one_letter_code
_entity_poly.pdbx_strand_id
1 'polypeptide(L)'
;QEPLDTFHRAFLYSCSRGTERQFHKVFILPTMLVTQLKFSISRLYEIKQRSKIIDLKTEITDVVDVLQLLLNSKVYDPLTILMDWISDQHLRKIAVQEDREGSEKPQCAEENYTLENCMKLLPMVTGQLQWMPFVDSKLHISVIEFIYWSLRQIGTWSQSARMRPTMERLAEVIFKGVVQKGSMQKCTRKSTQSKPKPALFFKSSSMPLRFLSTLVVLRTTKQVNYLTQAFHSLCVDLKTDEGKMLFLQYRCVPIILSHLTTSKKCLLPGAINALFEMAMTSDKCYLKIFLDYCSNEPFFHAFSVVLQNPKLDIWILERICYILQKLSKIKNNKNIFELFALRHMIEELLRTARPGYFRISVDANAILRNLGVAKSDTASQQTKNK
;
A
#
# COMPACT_ATOMS: atom_id res chain seq x y z
N GLN A 1 1.39 -38.38 -7.39
CA GLN A 1 1.48 -37.66 -8.68
C GLN A 1 0.12 -37.50 -9.35
N GLU A 2 -0.66 -38.57 -9.54
CA GLU A 2 -1.88 -38.55 -10.39
C GLU A 2 -3.08 -37.69 -9.94
N PRO A 3 -3.45 -37.58 -8.63
CA PRO A 3 -4.60 -36.75 -8.24
C PRO A 3 -4.36 -35.25 -8.50
N LEU A 4 -3.08 -34.84 -8.48
CA LEU A 4 -2.66 -33.45 -8.64
C LEU A 4 -2.69 -33.00 -10.11
N ASP A 5 -2.41 -33.92 -11.04
CA ASP A 5 -2.47 -33.66 -12.49
C ASP A 5 -3.92 -33.59 -12.99
N THR A 6 -4.82 -34.39 -12.41
CA THR A 6 -6.25 -34.34 -12.74
C THR A 6 -6.89 -33.02 -12.30
N PHE A 7 -6.52 -32.51 -11.12
CA PHE A 7 -6.95 -31.20 -10.64
C PHE A 7 -6.40 -30.07 -11.52
N HIS A 8 -5.13 -30.17 -11.94
CA HIS A 8 -4.49 -29.19 -12.81
C HIS A 8 -5.07 -29.17 -14.23
N ARG A 9 -5.52 -30.32 -14.78
CA ARG A 9 -6.20 -30.39 -16.08
C ARG A 9 -7.65 -29.90 -16.03
N ALA A 10 -8.41 -30.25 -14.98
CA ALA A 10 -9.76 -29.71 -14.78
C ALA A 10 -9.75 -28.18 -14.58
N PHE A 11 -8.68 -27.66 -13.95
CA PHE A 11 -8.39 -26.24 -13.77
C PHE A 11 -8.10 -25.49 -15.08
N LEU A 12 -7.26 -26.05 -15.97
CA LEU A 12 -6.99 -25.44 -17.29
C LEU A 12 -8.23 -25.42 -18.18
N TYR A 13 -9.08 -26.46 -18.09
CA TYR A 13 -10.31 -26.53 -18.88
C TYR A 13 -11.35 -25.47 -18.44
N SER A 14 -11.46 -25.21 -17.13
CA SER A 14 -12.41 -24.23 -16.57
C SER A 14 -11.96 -22.77 -16.75
N CYS A 15 -10.64 -22.50 -16.77
CA CYS A 15 -10.09 -21.18 -17.06
C CYS A 15 -10.32 -20.70 -18.51
N SER A 16 -10.64 -21.61 -19.44
CA SER A 16 -10.84 -21.26 -20.86
C SER A 16 -12.18 -20.59 -21.19
N ARG A 17 -13.14 -20.53 -20.23
CA ARG A 17 -14.53 -20.11 -20.52
C ARG A 17 -15.10 -18.97 -19.68
N GLY A 18 -14.34 -18.22 -18.87
CA GLY A 18 -14.94 -17.05 -18.23
C GLY A 18 -14.01 -16.19 -17.36
N THR A 19 -13.98 -14.89 -17.67
CA THR A 19 -13.53 -13.77 -16.81
C THR A 19 -12.09 -13.84 -16.27
N GLU A 20 -11.14 -13.67 -17.18
CA GLU A 20 -9.67 -13.79 -17.03
C GLU A 20 -8.93 -12.85 -16.05
N ARG A 21 -9.57 -12.09 -15.14
CA ARG A 21 -8.83 -11.12 -14.29
C ARG A 21 -9.03 -11.18 -12.78
N GLN A 22 -9.99 -11.96 -12.28
CA GLN A 22 -10.24 -12.03 -10.84
C GLN A 22 -9.65 -13.28 -10.15
N PHE A 23 -9.53 -14.41 -10.85
CA PHE A 23 -9.14 -15.68 -10.23
C PHE A 23 -7.62 -15.85 -10.03
N HIS A 24 -6.77 -15.19 -10.81
CA HIS A 24 -5.32 -15.29 -10.65
C HIS A 24 -4.79 -14.75 -9.30
N LYS A 25 -5.55 -13.87 -8.63
CA LYS A 25 -5.17 -13.26 -7.34
C LYS A 25 -5.62 -14.05 -6.11
N VAL A 26 -6.43 -15.08 -6.30
CA VAL A 26 -7.09 -15.80 -5.20
C VAL A 26 -6.27 -17.00 -4.70
N PHE A 27 -5.28 -17.46 -5.49
CA PHE A 27 -4.57 -18.72 -5.23
C PHE A 27 -3.08 -18.56 -4.85
N ILE A 28 -2.63 -17.37 -4.49
CA ILE A 28 -1.22 -17.08 -4.12
C ILE A 28 -0.77 -17.85 -2.88
N LEU A 29 -1.61 -17.92 -1.83
CA LEU A 29 -1.28 -18.65 -0.61
C LEU A 29 -1.21 -20.18 -0.83
N PRO A 30 -2.18 -20.83 -1.51
CA PRO A 30 -2.04 -22.24 -1.85
C PRO A 30 -0.88 -22.53 -2.80
N THR A 31 -0.56 -21.67 -3.76
CA THR A 31 0.64 -21.86 -4.60
C THR A 31 1.94 -21.66 -3.83
N MET A 32 2.01 -20.75 -2.86
CA MET A 32 3.14 -20.64 -1.93
C MET A 32 3.32 -21.90 -1.08
N LEU A 33 2.24 -22.43 -0.52
CA LEU A 33 2.26 -23.67 0.27
C LEU A 33 2.67 -24.87 -0.59
N VAL A 34 2.12 -25.00 -1.80
CA VAL A 34 2.48 -26.05 -2.75
C VAL A 34 3.93 -25.91 -3.23
N THR A 35 4.44 -24.70 -3.42
CA THR A 35 5.83 -24.47 -3.84
C THR A 35 6.81 -24.75 -2.70
N GLN A 36 6.46 -24.41 -1.45
CA GLN A 36 7.23 -24.78 -0.26
C GLN A 36 7.24 -26.30 -0.04
N LEU A 37 6.11 -26.98 -0.25
CA LEU A 37 6.03 -28.44 -0.23
C LEU A 37 6.89 -29.06 -1.34
N LYS A 38 6.78 -28.57 -2.58
CA LYS A 38 7.59 -29.06 -3.72
C LYS A 38 9.09 -28.86 -3.50
N PHE A 39 9.51 -27.69 -3.02
CA PHE A 39 10.91 -27.41 -2.71
C PHE A 39 11.45 -28.35 -1.61
N SER A 40 10.66 -28.59 -0.57
CA SER A 40 11.02 -29.50 0.53
C SER A 40 11.11 -30.96 0.06
N ILE A 41 10.22 -31.38 -0.84
CA ILE A 41 10.22 -32.72 -1.46
C ILE A 41 11.41 -32.89 -2.43
N SER A 42 11.77 -31.88 -3.23
CA SER A 42 12.95 -31.94 -4.10
C SER A 42 14.24 -32.04 -3.30
N ARG A 43 14.34 -31.33 -2.17
CA ARG A 43 15.50 -31.39 -1.26
C ARG A 43 15.63 -32.76 -0.59
N LEU A 44 14.51 -33.38 -0.21
CA LEU A 44 14.47 -34.77 0.26
C LEU A 44 14.98 -35.77 -0.80
N TYR A 45 14.65 -35.55 -2.07
CA TYR A 45 15.05 -36.43 -3.17
C TYR A 45 16.56 -36.34 -3.45
N GLU A 46 17.15 -35.15 -3.37
CA GLU A 46 18.60 -34.96 -3.49
C GLU A 46 19.39 -35.59 -2.33
N ILE A 47 18.88 -35.50 -1.10
CA ILE A 47 19.50 -36.11 0.09
C ILE A 47 19.46 -37.64 -0.01
N LYS A 48 18.36 -38.21 -0.52
CA LYS A 48 18.22 -39.65 -0.76
C LYS A 48 19.23 -40.18 -1.79
N GLN A 49 19.64 -39.36 -2.77
CA GLN A 49 20.62 -39.78 -3.79
C GLN A 49 22.10 -39.69 -3.35
N ARG A 50 22.43 -39.02 -2.24
CA ARG A 50 23.82 -38.73 -1.83
C ARG A 50 24.40 -39.61 -0.73
N SER A 51 23.81 -40.76 -0.41
CA SER A 51 24.11 -41.48 0.85
C SER A 51 25.59 -41.88 1.07
N LYS A 52 26.20 -41.33 2.12
CA LYS A 52 26.99 -42.08 3.13
C LYS A 52 26.39 -41.81 4.52
N ILE A 53 26.19 -42.88 5.27
CA ILE A 53 25.15 -43.06 6.31
C ILE A 53 25.30 -42.20 7.59
N ILE A 54 26.41 -41.49 7.80
CA ILE A 54 26.73 -40.89 9.11
C ILE A 54 26.34 -39.40 9.22
N ASP A 55 26.36 -38.62 8.13
CA ASP A 55 25.91 -37.20 8.14
C ASP A 55 24.36 -37.05 8.04
N LEU A 56 23.67 -38.13 7.68
CA LEU A 56 22.22 -38.17 7.46
C LEU A 56 21.39 -37.90 8.72
N LYS A 57 21.87 -38.21 9.92
CA LYS A 57 21.02 -38.12 11.11
C LYS A 57 20.69 -36.67 11.47
N THR A 58 21.67 -35.78 11.39
CA THR A 58 21.50 -34.34 11.64
C THR A 58 20.77 -33.62 10.51
N GLU A 59 21.08 -33.93 9.24
CA GLU A 59 20.38 -33.32 8.08
C GLU A 59 18.93 -33.82 7.92
N ILE A 60 18.65 -35.10 8.19
CA ILE A 60 17.28 -35.61 8.23
C ILE A 60 16.51 -34.97 9.36
N THR A 61 17.11 -34.76 10.55
CA THR A 61 16.40 -34.11 11.67
C THR A 61 16.03 -32.67 11.32
N ASP A 62 16.91 -31.92 10.66
CA ASP A 62 16.65 -30.55 10.20
C ASP A 62 15.53 -30.49 9.13
N VAL A 63 15.52 -31.44 8.20
CA VAL A 63 14.49 -31.54 7.16
C VAL A 63 13.17 -32.06 7.74
N VAL A 64 13.22 -32.98 8.70
CA VAL A 64 12.07 -33.47 9.44
C VAL A 64 11.48 -32.36 10.31
N ASP A 65 12.29 -31.51 10.93
CA ASP A 65 11.80 -30.34 11.65
C ASP A 65 11.12 -29.35 10.70
N VAL A 66 11.72 -29.05 9.54
CA VAL A 66 11.07 -28.21 8.51
C VAL A 66 9.77 -28.84 7.98
N LEU A 67 9.74 -30.16 7.77
CA LEU A 67 8.56 -30.88 7.31
C LEU A 67 7.48 -30.98 8.39
N GLN A 68 7.84 -31.29 9.64
CA GLN A 68 6.93 -31.28 10.79
C GLN A 68 6.38 -29.87 11.04
N LEU A 69 7.18 -28.83 10.75
CA LEU A 69 6.73 -27.45 10.81
C LEU A 69 5.81 -27.06 9.64
N LEU A 70 6.01 -27.61 8.44
CA LEU A 70 5.11 -27.48 7.28
C LEU A 70 3.83 -28.31 7.45
N LEU A 71 3.90 -29.43 8.18
CA LEU A 71 2.80 -30.30 8.59
C LEU A 71 2.09 -29.81 9.86
N ASN A 72 2.56 -28.72 10.50
CA ASN A 72 1.78 -28.08 11.55
C ASN A 72 0.47 -27.60 10.96
N SER A 73 -0.66 -28.07 11.51
CA SER A 73 -2.01 -27.68 11.11
C SER A 73 -2.17 -26.16 10.96
N LYS A 74 -1.46 -25.39 11.80
CA LYS A 74 -1.41 -23.92 11.80
C LYS A 74 -0.90 -23.26 10.51
N VAL A 75 -0.18 -23.98 9.66
CA VAL A 75 0.29 -23.50 8.35
C VAL A 75 -0.85 -23.48 7.32
N TYR A 76 -1.85 -24.34 7.51
CA TYR A 76 -3.04 -24.43 6.66
C TYR A 76 -4.20 -23.57 7.16
N ASP A 77 -4.21 -23.13 8.42
CA ASP A 77 -5.26 -22.22 8.95
C ASP A 77 -5.53 -21.00 8.05
N PRO A 78 -4.52 -20.28 7.51
CA PRO A 78 -4.76 -19.17 6.60
C PRO A 78 -5.40 -19.61 5.28
N LEU A 79 -5.02 -20.79 4.80
CA LEU A 79 -5.58 -21.37 3.58
C LEU A 79 -7.04 -21.77 3.81
N THR A 80 -7.37 -22.39 4.94
CA THR A 80 -8.75 -22.74 5.32
C THR A 80 -9.61 -21.49 5.40
N ILE A 81 -9.18 -20.46 6.14
CA ILE A 81 -9.93 -19.20 6.26
C ILE A 81 -10.09 -18.54 4.88
N LEU A 82 -9.07 -18.55 4.02
CA LEU A 82 -9.19 -18.03 2.66
C LEU A 82 -10.21 -18.82 1.83
N MET A 83 -10.13 -20.15 1.85
CA MET A 83 -11.06 -21.02 1.12
C MET A 83 -12.50 -20.83 1.59
N ASP A 84 -12.73 -20.73 2.90
CA ASP A 84 -14.04 -20.41 3.47
C ASP A 84 -14.50 -19.01 3.03
N TRP A 85 -13.61 -18.01 3.09
CA TRP A 85 -13.92 -16.64 2.69
C TRP A 85 -14.28 -16.54 1.19
N ILE A 86 -13.53 -17.22 0.32
CA ILE A 86 -13.80 -17.28 -1.12
C ILE A 86 -15.13 -18.00 -1.39
N SER A 87 -15.36 -19.12 -0.70
CA SER A 87 -16.60 -19.89 -0.79
C SER A 87 -17.81 -19.03 -0.43
N ASP A 88 -17.75 -18.31 0.69
CA ASP A 88 -18.86 -17.49 1.20
C ASP A 88 -19.09 -16.21 0.38
N GLN A 89 -18.03 -15.50 -0.01
CA GLN A 89 -18.16 -14.17 -0.63
C GLN A 89 -18.23 -14.19 -2.15
N HIS A 90 -17.66 -15.20 -2.79
CA HIS A 90 -17.59 -15.26 -4.26
C HIS A 90 -18.38 -16.43 -4.82
N LEU A 91 -18.24 -17.66 -4.29
CA LEU A 91 -18.84 -18.84 -4.92
C LEU A 91 -20.31 -19.05 -4.53
N ARG A 92 -20.67 -18.87 -3.25
CA ARG A 92 -22.04 -19.03 -2.75
C ARG A 92 -22.99 -17.93 -3.27
N LYS A 93 -22.45 -16.73 -3.56
CA LYS A 93 -23.24 -15.63 -4.14
C LYS A 93 -23.57 -15.86 -5.61
N ILE A 94 -22.75 -16.58 -6.37
CA ILE A 94 -23.04 -16.96 -7.76
C ILE A 94 -24.32 -17.81 -7.80
N ALA A 95 -24.48 -18.76 -6.89
CA ALA A 95 -25.66 -19.62 -6.81
C ALA A 95 -26.97 -18.90 -6.44
N VAL A 96 -26.91 -17.76 -5.73
CA VAL A 96 -28.12 -16.99 -5.34
C VAL A 96 -28.54 -15.98 -6.41
N GLN A 97 -27.59 -15.57 -7.26
CA GLN A 97 -27.83 -14.56 -8.29
C GLN A 97 -28.42 -15.14 -9.57
N GLU A 98 -28.30 -16.46 -9.78
CA GLU A 98 -29.01 -17.18 -10.84
C GLU A 98 -30.52 -17.32 -10.58
N ASP A 99 -30.98 -17.20 -9.32
CA ASP A 99 -32.37 -17.45 -8.92
C ASP A 99 -33.20 -16.20 -8.53
N ARG A 100 -32.62 -15.00 -8.46
CA ARG A 100 -33.38 -13.78 -8.08
C ARG A 100 -32.98 -12.55 -8.87
N GLU A 101 -33.74 -12.30 -9.93
CA GLU A 101 -33.87 -10.99 -10.55
C GLU A 101 -34.70 -10.09 -9.61
N GLY A 102 -34.04 -9.15 -8.93
CA GLY A 102 -34.69 -8.11 -8.13
C GLY A 102 -34.71 -8.34 -6.61
N SER A 103 -33.72 -7.80 -5.90
CA SER A 103 -33.91 -7.10 -4.61
C SER A 103 -32.56 -6.59 -4.08
N GLU A 104 -32.61 -5.38 -3.52
CA GLU A 104 -31.50 -4.64 -2.93
C GLU A 104 -30.82 -5.44 -1.80
N LYS A 105 -29.47 -5.48 -1.77
CA LYS A 105 -28.70 -6.16 -0.72
C LYS A 105 -28.24 -5.20 0.39
N PRO A 106 -28.22 -5.65 1.67
CA PRO A 106 -27.79 -4.86 2.81
C PRO A 106 -26.25 -4.79 2.87
N GLN A 107 -25.67 -3.67 2.43
CA GLN A 107 -24.22 -3.43 2.36
C GLN A 107 -23.49 -3.55 3.71
N CYS A 108 -24.19 -3.39 4.84
CA CYS A 108 -23.59 -3.30 6.18
C CYS A 108 -23.09 -4.64 6.76
N ALA A 109 -23.62 -5.79 6.33
CA ALA A 109 -23.20 -7.10 6.84
C ALA A 109 -21.91 -7.62 6.17
N GLU A 110 -21.72 -7.31 4.88
CA GLU A 110 -20.57 -7.80 4.09
C GLU A 110 -19.25 -7.10 4.47
N GLU A 111 -19.31 -5.81 4.82
CA GLU A 111 -18.14 -5.04 5.26
C GLU A 111 -17.56 -5.55 6.59
N ASN A 112 -18.42 -5.94 7.53
CA ASN A 112 -18.01 -6.47 8.84
C ASN A 112 -17.35 -7.86 8.72
N TYR A 113 -17.86 -8.72 7.83
CA TYR A 113 -17.31 -10.06 7.61
C TYR A 113 -15.92 -10.02 6.95
N THR A 114 -15.74 -9.18 5.92
CA THR A 114 -14.45 -8.99 5.24
C THR A 114 -13.39 -8.47 6.22
N LEU A 115 -13.76 -7.47 7.02
CA LEU A 115 -12.89 -6.90 8.05
C LEU A 115 -12.46 -7.96 9.08
N GLU A 116 -13.39 -8.80 9.56
CA GLU A 116 -13.07 -9.85 10.53
C GLU A 116 -12.06 -10.86 9.97
N ASN A 117 -12.23 -11.29 8.72
CA ASN A 117 -11.29 -12.18 8.05
C ASN A 117 -9.91 -11.53 7.87
N CYS A 118 -9.84 -10.25 7.49
CA CYS A 118 -8.58 -9.51 7.43
C CYS A 118 -7.87 -9.45 8.80
N MET A 119 -8.61 -9.23 9.89
CA MET A 119 -8.04 -9.21 11.25
C MET A 119 -7.55 -10.59 11.72
N LYS A 120 -8.16 -11.68 11.27
CA LYS A 120 -7.71 -13.06 11.55
C LYS A 120 -6.49 -13.46 10.71
N LEU A 121 -6.50 -13.14 9.42
CA LEU A 121 -5.46 -13.54 8.47
C LEU A 121 -4.15 -12.76 8.62
N LEU A 122 -4.21 -11.46 8.89
CA LEU A 122 -3.01 -10.62 8.96
C LEU A 122 -1.96 -11.10 9.99
N PRO A 123 -2.33 -11.45 11.25
CA PRO A 123 -1.39 -12.02 12.20
C PRO A 123 -0.74 -13.32 11.70
N MET A 124 -1.52 -14.19 11.05
CA MET A 124 -1.03 -15.46 10.53
C MET A 124 -0.04 -15.24 9.39
N VAL A 125 -0.40 -14.41 8.41
CA VAL A 125 0.49 -14.05 7.28
C VAL A 125 1.76 -13.38 7.78
N THR A 126 1.65 -12.49 8.79
CA THR A 126 2.81 -11.84 9.42
C THR A 126 3.76 -12.88 10.04
N GLY A 127 3.22 -13.94 10.66
CA GLY A 127 4.02 -15.06 11.16
C GLY A 127 4.72 -15.84 10.05
N GLN A 128 4.10 -15.97 8.88
CA GLN A 128 4.65 -16.71 7.74
C GLN A 128 5.72 -15.93 6.95
N LEU A 129 5.81 -14.59 7.11
CA LEU A 129 6.80 -13.78 6.39
C LEU A 129 8.25 -14.24 6.62
N GLN A 130 8.54 -14.87 7.77
CA GLN A 130 9.87 -15.40 8.08
C GLN A 130 10.36 -16.47 7.08
N TRP A 131 9.46 -17.08 6.32
CA TRP A 131 9.76 -18.12 5.33
C TRP A 131 9.94 -17.58 3.91
N MET A 132 9.73 -16.29 3.69
CA MET A 132 9.86 -15.66 2.37
C MET A 132 11.22 -15.81 1.69
N PRO A 133 12.37 -15.92 2.40
CA PRO A 133 13.66 -16.24 1.78
C PRO A 133 13.68 -17.57 1.01
N PHE A 134 12.75 -18.48 1.28
CA PHE A 134 12.63 -19.80 0.64
C PHE A 134 11.55 -19.84 -0.45
N VAL A 135 10.83 -18.73 -0.67
CA VAL A 135 9.75 -18.64 -1.64
C VAL A 135 10.25 -17.88 -2.87
N ASP A 136 9.78 -18.29 -4.05
CA ASP A 136 10.03 -17.55 -5.28
C ASP A 136 9.70 -16.06 -5.09
N SER A 137 10.69 -15.21 -5.38
CA SER A 137 10.59 -13.75 -5.37
C SER A 137 9.38 -13.20 -6.14
N LYS A 138 8.91 -13.90 -7.18
CA LYS A 138 7.70 -13.53 -7.94
C LYS A 138 6.43 -13.52 -7.08
N LEU A 139 6.38 -14.35 -6.04
CA LEU A 139 5.24 -14.42 -5.12
C LEU A 139 5.30 -13.35 -4.02
N HIS A 140 6.45 -12.69 -3.83
CA HIS A 140 6.62 -11.69 -2.78
C HIS A 140 5.69 -10.50 -2.97
N ILE A 141 5.57 -10.00 -4.21
CA ILE A 141 4.65 -8.89 -4.53
C ILE A 141 3.21 -9.23 -4.19
N SER A 142 2.80 -10.47 -4.46
CA SER A 142 1.45 -10.96 -4.23
C SER A 142 1.10 -11.02 -2.74
N VAL A 143 2.04 -11.47 -1.90
CA VAL A 143 1.87 -11.47 -0.43
C VAL A 143 1.79 -10.04 0.11
N ILE A 144 2.69 -9.17 -0.34
CA ILE A 144 2.69 -7.77 0.12
C ILE A 144 1.43 -7.03 -0.38
N GLU A 145 0.90 -7.36 -1.56
CA GLU A 145 -0.37 -6.84 -2.08
C GLU A 145 -1.57 -7.28 -1.23
N PHE A 146 -1.63 -8.57 -0.86
CA PHE A 146 -2.65 -9.06 0.06
C PHE A 146 -2.59 -8.34 1.42
N ILE A 147 -1.40 -8.19 1.98
CA ILE A 147 -1.18 -7.47 3.25
C ILE A 147 -1.66 -6.03 3.13
N TYR A 148 -1.25 -5.34 2.07
CA TYR A 148 -1.62 -3.96 1.82
C TYR A 148 -3.15 -3.78 1.77
N TRP A 149 -3.84 -4.57 0.95
CA TRP A 149 -5.30 -4.46 0.83
C TRP A 149 -6.03 -4.87 2.11
N SER A 150 -5.52 -5.85 2.85
CA SER A 150 -6.08 -6.22 4.16
C SER A 150 -5.96 -5.07 5.17
N LEU A 151 -4.82 -4.37 5.20
CA LEU A 151 -4.64 -3.18 6.05
C LEU A 151 -5.54 -2.02 5.65
N ARG A 152 -5.92 -1.93 4.37
CA ARG A 152 -6.86 -0.92 3.88
C ARG A 152 -8.28 -1.13 4.37
N GLN A 153 -8.67 -2.38 4.69
CA GLN A 153 -9.99 -2.69 5.27
C GLN A 153 -10.08 -2.30 6.75
N ILE A 154 -8.96 -2.27 7.48
CA ILE A 154 -8.93 -1.93 8.91
C ILE A 154 -9.02 -0.41 9.06
N GLY A 155 -10.24 0.14 9.03
CA GLY A 155 -10.48 1.58 8.88
C GLY A 155 -10.59 2.40 10.18
N THR A 156 -10.94 1.79 11.32
CA THR A 156 -11.25 2.56 12.55
C THR A 156 -10.15 2.53 13.60
N TRP A 157 -10.03 3.62 14.36
CA TRP A 157 -9.02 3.80 15.42
C TRP A 157 -9.19 2.80 16.57
N SER A 158 -10.42 2.37 16.86
CA SER A 158 -10.75 1.35 17.87
C SER A 158 -10.25 -0.05 17.46
N GLN A 159 -10.46 -0.46 16.21
CA GLN A 159 -9.98 -1.74 15.67
C GLN A 159 -8.46 -1.74 15.45
N SER A 160 -7.91 -0.58 15.09
CA SER A 160 -6.46 -0.37 14.96
C SER A 160 -5.72 -0.54 16.29
N ALA A 161 -6.38 -0.33 17.45
CA ALA A 161 -5.78 -0.58 18.75
C ALA A 161 -5.56 -2.08 19.00
N ARG A 162 -6.54 -2.93 18.68
CA ARG A 162 -6.43 -4.40 18.80
C ARG A 162 -5.36 -4.99 17.87
N MET A 163 -5.21 -4.43 16.68
CA MET A 163 -4.24 -4.88 15.67
C MET A 163 -2.86 -4.23 15.77
N ARG A 164 -2.65 -3.32 16.72
CA ARG A 164 -1.40 -2.57 16.86
C ARG A 164 -0.15 -3.46 16.95
N PRO A 165 -0.10 -4.53 17.76
CA PRO A 165 1.10 -5.37 17.84
C PRO A 165 1.41 -6.06 16.50
N THR A 166 0.38 -6.52 15.79
CA THR A 166 0.51 -7.11 14.46
C THR A 166 1.04 -6.09 13.45
N MET A 167 0.49 -4.87 13.45
CA MET A 167 0.94 -3.79 12.55
C MET A 167 2.40 -3.39 12.83
N GLU A 168 2.78 -3.25 14.10
CA GLU A 168 4.16 -2.90 14.48
C GLU A 168 5.16 -4.00 14.08
N ARG A 169 4.82 -5.27 14.35
CA ARG A 169 5.63 -6.42 13.91
C ARG A 169 5.74 -6.49 12.39
N LEU A 170 4.63 -6.28 11.69
CA LEU A 170 4.59 -6.28 10.23
C LEU A 170 5.48 -5.18 9.64
N ALA A 171 5.40 -3.97 10.19
CA ALA A 171 6.25 -2.86 9.80
C ALA A 171 7.73 -3.21 9.98
N GLU A 172 8.10 -3.79 11.12
CA GLU A 172 9.47 -4.20 11.40
C GLU A 172 9.98 -5.26 10.40
N VAL A 173 9.20 -6.31 10.17
CA VAL A 173 9.57 -7.42 9.27
C VAL A 173 9.72 -6.92 7.83
N ILE A 174 8.80 -6.10 7.34
CA ILE A 174 8.85 -5.55 5.97
C ILE A 174 10.00 -4.57 5.80
N PHE A 175 10.22 -3.72 6.80
CA PHE A 175 11.24 -2.67 6.73
C PHE A 175 12.66 -3.21 6.85
N LYS A 176 12.92 -4.07 7.83
CA LYS A 176 14.25 -4.67 8.03
C LYS A 176 14.54 -5.78 7.01
N GLY A 177 13.50 -6.40 6.47
CA GLY A 177 13.60 -7.62 5.70
C GLY A 177 13.79 -8.84 6.60
N VAL A 178 13.64 -10.01 6.01
CA VAL A 178 13.78 -11.29 6.70
C VAL A 178 15.14 -11.87 6.38
N VAL A 179 15.97 -11.93 7.41
CA VAL A 179 17.26 -12.61 7.40
C VAL A 179 17.11 -13.88 8.22
N GLN A 180 17.74 -14.97 7.79
CA GLN A 180 17.85 -16.18 8.60
C GLN A 180 18.65 -15.84 9.88
N LYS A 181 17.97 -15.60 11.00
CA LYS A 181 18.63 -15.58 12.31
C LYS A 181 18.96 -17.02 12.67
N GLY A 182 20.26 -17.32 12.71
CA GLY A 182 20.77 -18.65 12.99
C GLY A 182 20.32 -19.16 14.37
N SER A 183 19.54 -20.22 14.37
CA SER A 183 19.75 -21.37 15.25
C SER A 183 20.32 -22.52 14.41
N MET A 184 21.42 -22.24 13.72
CA MET A 184 22.20 -23.20 12.93
C MET A 184 23.66 -22.72 12.90
N GLN A 185 24.16 -22.29 14.06
CA GLN A 185 25.56 -21.90 14.24
C GLN A 185 26.32 -23.06 14.86
N LYS A 186 26.44 -24.17 14.11
CA LYS A 186 27.43 -25.24 14.33
C LYS A 186 27.46 -26.16 13.12
N CYS A 187 27.79 -25.62 11.95
CA CYS A 187 28.27 -26.45 10.85
C CYS A 187 29.24 -25.65 9.98
N THR A 188 30.48 -25.53 10.45
CA THR A 188 31.61 -25.18 9.60
C THR A 188 32.06 -26.43 8.85
N ARG A 189 31.61 -26.60 7.60
CA ARG A 189 32.48 -27.11 6.52
C ARG A 189 31.82 -26.97 5.15
N LYS A 190 32.43 -26.10 4.35
CA LYS A 190 32.55 -26.10 2.88
C LYS A 190 31.45 -26.89 2.13
N SER A 191 30.31 -26.24 1.93
CA SER A 191 29.31 -26.61 0.91
C SER A 191 29.08 -25.37 0.04
N THR A 192 29.27 -25.50 -1.28
CA THR A 192 28.98 -24.47 -2.29
C THR A 192 27.48 -24.35 -2.60
N GLN A 193 26.60 -24.54 -1.60
CA GLN A 193 25.19 -24.18 -1.72
C GLN A 193 25.00 -22.74 -1.21
N SER A 194 24.52 -21.87 -2.09
CA SER A 194 24.26 -20.46 -1.77
C SER A 194 23.26 -20.37 -0.62
N LYS A 195 23.67 -19.76 0.49
CA LYS A 195 22.77 -19.40 1.60
C LYS A 195 21.50 -18.73 1.05
N PRO A 196 20.30 -19.02 1.60
CA PRO A 196 19.07 -18.37 1.15
C PRO A 196 19.25 -16.85 1.25
N LYS A 197 19.02 -16.15 0.13
CA LYS A 197 19.13 -14.70 0.06
C LYS A 197 18.08 -14.08 0.98
N PRO A 198 18.42 -13.04 1.76
CA PRO A 198 17.45 -12.38 2.62
C PRO A 198 16.27 -11.87 1.79
N ALA A 199 15.05 -12.03 2.29
CA ALA A 199 13.88 -11.45 1.67
C ALA A 199 13.82 -9.97 2.02
N LEU A 200 14.28 -9.13 1.10
CA LEU A 200 14.31 -7.68 1.24
C LEU A 200 13.10 -7.09 0.52
N PHE A 201 12.08 -6.66 1.28
CA PHE A 201 10.86 -6.07 0.74
C PHE A 201 11.03 -4.57 0.51
N PHE A 202 11.27 -3.83 1.60
CA PHE A 202 11.47 -2.38 1.55
C PHE A 202 12.70 -1.95 0.75
N LYS A 203 13.75 -2.78 0.74
CA LYS A 203 15.00 -2.52 -0.01
C LYS A 203 15.08 -3.34 -1.31
N SER A 204 13.95 -3.79 -1.84
CA SER A 204 13.94 -4.56 -3.08
C SER A 204 14.43 -3.74 -4.28
N SER A 205 15.09 -4.41 -5.22
CA SER A 205 15.38 -3.85 -6.54
C SER A 205 14.14 -3.76 -7.43
N SER A 206 13.11 -4.56 -7.15
CA SER A 206 11.81 -4.45 -7.83
C SER A 206 11.06 -3.24 -7.30
N MET A 207 10.87 -2.22 -8.15
CA MET A 207 10.14 -0.99 -7.81
C MET A 207 8.71 -1.29 -7.32
N PRO A 208 7.88 -2.11 -7.99
CA PRO A 208 6.54 -2.43 -7.47
C PRO A 208 6.52 -3.03 -6.07
N LEU A 209 7.46 -3.95 -5.78
CA LEU A 209 7.57 -4.56 -4.46
C LEU A 209 8.04 -3.55 -3.41
N ARG A 210 9.07 -2.75 -3.71
CA ARG A 210 9.57 -1.69 -2.83
C ARG A 210 8.50 -0.64 -2.55
N PHE A 211 7.78 -0.20 -3.58
CA PHE A 211 6.73 0.81 -3.48
C PHE A 211 5.61 0.34 -2.56
N LEU A 212 5.10 -0.88 -2.78
CA LEU A 212 4.02 -1.43 -1.97
C LEU A 212 4.46 -1.69 -0.53
N SER A 213 5.68 -2.18 -0.33
CA SER A 213 6.30 -2.33 1.00
C SER A 213 6.40 -0.99 1.73
N THR A 214 6.75 0.07 1.01
CA THR A 214 6.78 1.44 1.53
C THR A 214 5.40 1.89 2.02
N LEU A 215 4.34 1.61 1.26
CA LEU A 215 2.97 1.93 1.67
C LEU A 215 2.54 1.15 2.92
N VAL A 216 2.91 -0.14 3.00
CA VAL A 216 2.63 -0.95 4.19
C VAL A 216 3.31 -0.34 5.42
N VAL A 217 4.59 0.05 5.32
CA VAL A 217 5.31 0.72 6.42
C VAL A 217 4.61 2.02 6.83
N LEU A 218 4.29 2.89 5.86
CA LEU A 218 3.57 4.14 6.12
C LEU A 218 2.23 3.92 6.83
N ARG A 219 1.54 2.82 6.55
CA ARG A 219 0.22 2.52 7.12
C ARG A 219 0.27 1.92 8.52
N THR A 220 1.38 1.27 8.90
CA THR A 220 1.44 0.34 10.04
C THR A 220 2.22 0.86 11.23
N THR A 221 3.28 1.66 11.03
CA THR A 221 4.14 2.13 12.13
C THR A 221 3.91 3.60 12.48
N LYS A 222 4.20 3.95 13.74
CA LYS A 222 4.31 5.33 14.20
C LYS A 222 5.76 5.78 14.39
N GLN A 223 6.73 4.88 14.20
CA GLN A 223 8.15 5.15 14.41
C GLN A 223 8.68 6.13 13.35
N VAL A 224 9.17 7.28 13.80
CA VAL A 224 9.53 8.41 12.92
C VAL A 224 10.66 8.05 11.96
N ASN A 225 11.69 7.33 12.42
CA ASN A 225 12.81 6.88 11.58
C ASN A 225 12.36 6.02 10.38
N TYR A 226 11.38 5.13 10.57
CA TYR A 226 10.85 4.28 9.50
C TYR A 226 9.99 5.11 8.55
N LEU A 227 9.13 5.98 9.09
CA LEU A 227 8.27 6.85 8.30
C LEU A 227 9.09 7.82 7.44
N THR A 228 10.15 8.44 7.98
CA THR A 228 11.03 9.34 7.22
C THR A 228 11.71 8.60 6.07
N GLN A 229 12.24 7.39 6.31
CA GLN A 229 12.84 6.58 5.24
C GLN A 229 11.81 6.11 4.20
N ALA A 230 10.60 5.77 4.65
CA ALA A 230 9.51 5.39 3.77
C ALA A 230 9.09 6.56 2.86
N PHE A 231 8.92 7.76 3.40
CA PHE A 231 8.66 8.95 2.58
C PHE A 231 9.79 9.26 1.62
N HIS A 232 11.04 9.11 2.04
CA HIS A 232 12.19 9.29 1.15
C HIS A 232 12.13 8.30 -0.02
N SER A 233 11.94 7.01 0.25
CA SER A 233 11.80 5.98 -0.79
C SER A 233 10.63 6.27 -1.73
N LEU A 234 9.47 6.64 -1.18
CA LEU A 234 8.29 6.99 -1.96
C LEU A 234 8.56 8.18 -2.89
N CYS A 235 9.15 9.26 -2.39
CA CYS A 235 9.46 10.42 -3.22
C CYS A 235 10.49 10.13 -4.30
N VAL A 236 11.43 9.20 -4.07
CA VAL A 236 12.35 8.75 -5.13
C VAL A 236 11.58 8.02 -6.22
N ASP A 237 10.69 7.10 -5.86
CA ASP A 237 9.91 6.32 -6.83
C ASP A 237 8.91 7.19 -7.61
N LEU A 238 8.31 8.21 -6.99
CA LEU A 238 7.35 9.11 -7.65
C LEU A 238 7.93 10.03 -8.73
N LYS A 239 9.27 10.08 -8.85
CA LYS A 239 9.93 10.77 -9.96
C LYS A 239 9.79 10.01 -11.28
N THR A 240 9.45 8.72 -11.25
CA THR A 240 9.23 7.91 -12.45
C THR A 240 7.75 7.77 -12.75
N ASP A 241 7.40 7.57 -14.02
CA ASP A 241 5.99 7.39 -14.42
C ASP A 241 5.42 6.06 -13.92
N GLU A 242 6.25 5.02 -13.76
CA GLU A 242 5.87 3.76 -13.12
C GLU A 242 5.46 3.99 -11.65
N GLY A 243 6.25 4.77 -10.90
CA GLY A 243 5.91 5.10 -9.51
C GLY A 243 4.61 5.88 -9.38
N LYS A 244 4.35 6.82 -10.31
CA LYS A 244 3.07 7.56 -10.36
C LYS A 244 1.89 6.65 -10.70
N MET A 245 2.08 5.69 -11.60
CA MET A 245 1.08 4.67 -11.89
C MET A 245 0.75 3.83 -10.67
N LEU A 246 1.77 3.35 -9.96
CA LEU A 246 1.58 2.59 -8.72
C LEU A 246 0.88 3.44 -7.65
N PHE A 247 1.18 4.74 -7.56
CA PHE A 247 0.51 5.67 -6.64
C PHE A 247 -1.00 5.71 -6.86
N LEU A 248 -1.42 5.79 -8.12
CA LEU A 248 -2.83 5.80 -8.52
C LEU A 248 -3.49 4.43 -8.34
N GLN A 249 -2.82 3.36 -8.79
CA GLN A 249 -3.28 1.98 -8.69
C GLN A 249 -3.58 1.59 -7.24
N TYR A 250 -2.68 1.94 -6.32
CA TYR A 250 -2.85 1.63 -4.90
C TYR A 250 -3.61 2.71 -4.12
N ARG A 251 -4.13 3.76 -4.77
CA ARG A 251 -4.92 4.82 -4.13
C ARG A 251 -4.23 5.39 -2.89
N CYS A 252 -3.04 5.96 -3.07
CA CYS A 252 -2.16 6.31 -1.95
C CYS A 252 -2.59 7.54 -1.15
N VAL A 253 -3.41 8.44 -1.71
CA VAL A 253 -3.80 9.73 -1.10
C VAL A 253 -4.21 9.59 0.39
N PRO A 254 -5.13 8.70 0.79
CA PRO A 254 -5.54 8.60 2.20
C PRO A 254 -4.40 8.20 3.15
N ILE A 255 -3.43 7.41 2.69
CA ILE A 255 -2.27 7.03 3.49
C ILE A 255 -1.40 8.25 3.73
N ILE A 256 -1.14 9.05 2.68
CA ILE A 256 -0.34 10.27 2.80
C ILE A 256 -1.03 11.30 3.70
N LEU A 257 -2.35 11.46 3.55
CA LEU A 257 -3.15 12.36 4.39
C LEU A 257 -3.05 12.02 5.88
N SER A 258 -2.98 10.74 6.25
CA SER A 258 -2.83 10.33 7.66
C SER A 258 -1.55 10.83 8.34
N HIS A 259 -0.58 11.31 7.55
CA HIS A 259 0.68 11.89 8.02
C HIS A 259 0.79 13.40 7.84
N LEU A 260 -0.22 14.06 7.24
CA LEU A 260 -0.30 15.52 7.16
C LEU A 260 -0.74 16.11 8.51
N THR A 261 0.15 16.07 9.49
CA THR A 261 -0.10 16.63 10.82
C THR A 261 0.95 17.67 11.18
N THR A 262 0.53 18.74 11.85
CA THR A 262 1.42 19.80 12.36
C THR A 262 2.27 19.33 13.55
N SER A 263 1.85 18.26 14.22
CA SER A 263 2.55 17.67 15.38
C SER A 263 3.89 17.00 15.03
N LYS A 264 4.01 16.43 13.82
CA LYS A 264 5.21 15.68 13.37
C LYS A 264 5.94 16.44 12.27
N LYS A 265 6.61 17.52 12.64
CA LYS A 265 7.32 18.43 11.72
C LYS A 265 8.25 17.73 10.73
N CYS A 266 8.90 16.64 11.14
CA CYS A 266 9.84 15.89 10.31
C CYS A 266 9.18 15.04 9.20
N LEU A 267 7.88 14.74 9.29
CA LEU A 267 7.16 13.93 8.30
C LEU A 267 6.42 14.77 7.27
N LEU A 268 5.96 15.97 7.67
CA LEU A 268 5.19 16.87 6.83
C LEU A 268 5.87 17.18 5.47
N PRO A 269 7.19 17.48 5.39
CA PRO A 269 7.86 17.70 4.11
C PRO A 269 7.78 16.50 3.17
N GLY A 270 7.94 15.27 3.69
CA GLY A 270 7.88 14.04 2.90
C GLY A 270 6.49 13.78 2.34
N ALA A 271 5.46 13.95 3.17
CA ALA A 271 4.07 13.77 2.76
C ALA A 271 3.63 14.81 1.71
N ILE A 272 3.96 16.09 1.93
CA ILE A 272 3.67 17.16 0.96
C ILE A 272 4.46 16.96 -0.33
N ASN A 273 5.73 16.54 -0.26
CA ASN A 273 6.51 16.28 -1.47
C ASN A 273 5.93 15.12 -2.28
N ALA A 274 5.47 14.04 -1.65
CA ALA A 274 4.81 12.94 -2.37
C ALA A 274 3.55 13.40 -3.13
N LEU A 275 2.70 14.21 -2.52
CA LEU A 275 1.52 14.79 -3.21
C LEU A 275 1.94 15.76 -4.32
N PHE A 276 3.00 16.53 -4.10
CA PHE A 276 3.52 17.47 -5.07
C PHE A 276 4.10 16.80 -6.31
N GLU A 277 4.87 15.70 -6.17
CA GLU A 277 5.39 14.92 -7.31
C GLU A 277 4.24 14.43 -8.21
N MET A 278 3.11 14.02 -7.62
CA MET A 278 1.91 13.64 -8.37
C MET A 278 1.24 14.84 -9.06
N ALA A 279 1.14 15.98 -8.38
CA ALA A 279 0.56 17.21 -8.95
C ALA A 279 1.42 17.78 -10.10
N MET A 280 2.72 17.48 -10.11
CA MET A 280 3.69 17.87 -11.13
C MET A 280 3.69 16.98 -12.37
N THR A 281 2.87 15.92 -12.40
CA THR A 281 2.89 15.00 -13.54
C THR A 281 2.45 15.70 -14.84
N SER A 282 3.17 15.42 -15.93
CA SER A 282 2.90 15.94 -17.27
C SER A 282 1.75 15.19 -17.95
N ASP A 283 1.55 13.92 -17.60
CA ASP A 283 0.44 13.11 -18.10
C ASP A 283 -0.91 13.63 -17.57
N LYS A 284 -1.73 14.18 -18.48
CA LYS A 284 -3.03 14.76 -18.14
C LYS A 284 -4.01 13.73 -17.60
N CYS A 285 -3.92 12.47 -18.00
CA CYS A 285 -4.78 11.39 -17.50
C CYS A 285 -4.44 11.09 -16.04
N TYR A 286 -3.15 10.92 -15.72
CA TYR A 286 -2.70 10.67 -14.35
C TYR A 286 -3.02 11.85 -13.43
N LEU A 287 -2.77 13.07 -13.91
CA LEU A 287 -3.10 14.28 -13.16
C LEU A 287 -4.60 14.36 -12.86
N LYS A 288 -5.46 14.06 -13.83
CA LYS A 288 -6.92 14.07 -13.64
C LYS A 288 -7.37 13.08 -12.57
N ILE A 289 -6.91 11.83 -12.63
CA ILE A 289 -7.26 10.79 -11.65
C ILE A 289 -6.73 11.17 -10.25
N PHE A 290 -5.51 11.70 -10.18
CA PHE A 290 -4.94 12.17 -8.92
C PHE A 290 -5.77 13.30 -8.29
N LEU A 291 -6.13 14.32 -9.07
CA LEU A 291 -6.91 15.45 -8.58
C LEU A 291 -8.33 15.02 -8.17
N ASP A 292 -8.92 14.04 -8.86
CA ASP A 292 -10.21 13.44 -8.46
C ASP A 292 -10.10 12.78 -7.09
N TYR A 293 -9.05 11.97 -6.85
CA TYR A 293 -8.77 11.39 -5.52
C TYR A 293 -8.48 12.43 -4.42
N CYS A 294 -8.11 13.66 -4.78
CA CYS A 294 -7.90 14.76 -3.84
C CYS A 294 -9.16 15.64 -3.66
N SER A 295 -10.17 15.50 -4.51
CA SER A 295 -11.38 16.35 -4.54
C SER A 295 -12.43 15.87 -3.52
N ASN A 296 -12.05 15.83 -2.24
CA ASN A 296 -12.90 15.40 -1.13
C ASN A 296 -12.60 16.18 0.16
N GLU A 297 -13.56 16.20 1.08
CA GLU A 297 -13.45 16.95 2.34
C GLU A 297 -12.23 16.57 3.20
N PRO A 298 -11.90 15.29 3.46
CA PRO A 298 -10.73 14.94 4.26
C PRO A 298 -9.41 15.52 3.74
N PHE A 299 -9.24 15.58 2.42
CA PHE A 299 -8.06 16.18 1.80
C PHE A 299 -7.98 17.69 2.09
N PHE A 300 -9.07 18.41 1.82
CA PHE A 300 -9.14 19.86 2.01
C PHE A 300 -9.03 20.26 3.49
N HIS A 301 -9.69 19.51 4.36
CA HIS A 301 -9.55 19.65 5.80
C HIS A 301 -8.08 19.51 6.24
N ALA A 302 -7.38 18.46 5.80
CA ALA A 302 -5.97 18.27 6.17
C ALA A 302 -5.08 19.45 5.73
N PHE A 303 -5.30 19.99 4.53
CA PHE A 303 -4.57 21.16 4.04
C PHE A 303 -4.91 22.43 4.82
N SER A 304 -6.18 22.62 5.20
CA SER A 304 -6.59 23.77 6.03
C SER A 304 -5.88 23.77 7.39
N VAL A 305 -5.80 22.62 8.06
CA VAL A 305 -5.11 22.46 9.34
C VAL A 305 -3.61 22.73 9.20
N VAL A 306 -2.98 22.30 8.10
CA VAL A 306 -1.55 22.56 7.86
C VAL A 306 -1.30 24.05 7.60
N LEU A 307 -2.14 24.71 6.81
CA LEU A 307 -2.01 26.13 6.47
C LEU A 307 -2.23 27.08 7.66
N GLN A 308 -3.02 26.66 8.65
CA GLN A 308 -3.19 27.41 9.91
C GLN A 308 -1.90 27.52 10.74
N ASN A 309 -0.84 26.75 10.42
CA ASN A 309 0.43 26.84 11.14
C ASN A 309 1.26 28.04 10.64
N PRO A 310 1.43 29.12 11.44
CA PRO A 310 2.14 30.32 11.01
C PRO A 310 3.66 30.12 10.88
N LYS A 311 4.20 29.00 11.37
CA LYS A 311 5.64 28.66 11.32
C LYS A 311 5.97 27.68 10.21
N LEU A 312 5.11 27.57 9.19
CA LEU A 312 5.34 26.68 8.08
C LEU A 312 6.49 27.18 7.21
N ASP A 313 7.36 26.26 6.81
CA ASP A 313 8.48 26.58 5.94
C ASP A 313 8.00 27.00 4.55
N ILE A 314 8.66 28.01 3.96
CA ILE A 314 8.30 28.62 2.67
C ILE A 314 8.28 27.56 1.55
N TRP A 315 9.23 26.63 1.56
CA TRP A 315 9.33 25.56 0.56
C TRP A 315 8.17 24.56 0.64
N ILE A 316 7.60 24.34 1.84
CA ILE A 316 6.40 23.51 2.01
C ILE A 316 5.18 24.28 1.52
N LEU A 317 5.12 25.57 1.86
CA LEU A 317 4.02 26.45 1.50
C LEU A 317 3.88 26.61 -0.03
N GLU A 318 5.00 26.75 -0.74
CA GLU A 318 5.02 26.73 -2.22
C GLU A 318 4.36 25.49 -2.80
N ARG A 319 4.69 24.30 -2.28
CA ARG A 319 4.10 23.04 -2.77
C ARG A 319 2.62 22.95 -2.47
N ILE A 320 2.21 23.40 -1.28
CA ILE A 320 0.80 23.44 -0.89
C ILE A 320 0.02 24.34 -1.86
N CYS A 321 0.50 25.55 -2.09
CA CYS A 321 -0.13 26.49 -3.02
C CYS A 321 -0.18 25.93 -4.43
N TYR A 322 0.87 25.25 -4.91
CA TYR A 322 0.85 24.60 -6.22
C TYR A 322 -0.26 23.52 -6.32
N ILE A 323 -0.38 22.65 -5.32
CA ILE A 323 -1.40 21.59 -5.30
C ILE A 323 -2.81 22.20 -5.26
N LEU A 324 -3.04 23.17 -4.38
CA LEU A 324 -4.32 23.89 -4.28
C LEU A 324 -4.63 24.66 -5.57
N GLN A 325 -3.63 25.20 -6.25
CA GLN A 325 -3.78 25.86 -7.55
C GLN A 325 -4.31 24.91 -8.62
N LYS A 326 -3.86 23.65 -8.65
CA LYS A 326 -4.43 22.63 -9.54
C LYS A 326 -5.87 22.30 -9.18
N LEU A 327 -6.17 22.12 -7.89
CA LEU A 327 -7.51 21.77 -7.40
C LEU A 327 -8.52 22.89 -7.60
N SER A 328 -8.10 24.16 -7.51
CA SER A 328 -8.96 25.32 -7.71
C SER A 328 -9.54 25.43 -9.12
N LYS A 329 -8.91 24.79 -10.11
CA LYS A 329 -9.40 24.75 -11.51
C LYS A 329 -10.63 23.86 -11.68
N ILE A 330 -10.88 22.95 -10.73
CA ILE A 330 -12.02 22.04 -10.77
C ILE A 330 -13.23 22.76 -10.19
N LYS A 331 -14.25 23.00 -11.02
CA LYS A 331 -15.45 23.76 -10.63
C LYS A 331 -16.13 23.19 -9.39
N ASN A 332 -16.22 21.86 -9.28
CA ASN A 332 -16.87 21.18 -8.16
C ASN A 332 -16.17 21.40 -6.81
N ASN A 333 -14.89 21.78 -6.80
CA ASN A 333 -14.14 22.00 -5.57
C ASN A 333 -14.40 23.37 -4.94
N LYS A 334 -15.04 24.31 -5.65
CA LYS A 334 -15.26 25.68 -5.14
C LYS A 334 -15.95 25.70 -3.78
N ASN A 335 -17.01 24.91 -3.62
CA ASN A 335 -17.75 24.82 -2.36
C ASN A 335 -16.88 24.25 -1.22
N ILE A 336 -15.96 23.32 -1.53
CA ILE A 336 -15.06 22.72 -0.54
C ILE A 336 -13.97 23.73 -0.11
N PHE A 337 -13.48 24.56 -1.05
CA PHE A 337 -12.57 25.67 -0.71
C PHE A 337 -13.19 26.65 0.28
N GLU A 338 -14.47 26.99 0.10
CA GLU A 338 -15.21 27.87 1.02
C GLU A 338 -15.52 27.16 2.35
N LEU A 339 -15.95 25.90 2.31
CA LEU A 339 -16.26 25.10 3.51
C LEU A 339 -15.11 25.06 4.52
N PHE A 340 -13.86 24.97 4.03
CA PHE A 340 -12.66 24.95 4.87
C PHE A 340 -11.93 26.30 4.93
N ALA A 341 -12.58 27.39 4.53
CA ALA A 341 -12.05 28.76 4.53
C ALA A 341 -10.67 28.92 3.87
N LEU A 342 -10.32 28.03 2.93
CA LEU A 342 -9.01 28.01 2.28
C LEU A 342 -8.78 29.26 1.44
N ARG A 343 -9.85 29.81 0.86
CA ARG A 343 -9.80 31.09 0.17
C ARG A 343 -9.28 32.21 1.08
N HIS A 344 -9.86 32.37 2.27
CA HIS A 344 -9.47 33.40 3.22
C HIS A 344 -8.03 33.20 3.73
N MET A 345 -7.62 31.95 3.99
CA MET A 345 -6.24 31.64 4.35
C MET A 345 -5.24 32.06 3.24
N ILE A 346 -5.61 31.90 1.97
CA ILE A 346 -4.77 32.31 0.83
C ILE A 346 -4.74 33.83 0.67
N GLU A 347 -5.87 34.52 0.88
CA GLU A 347 -5.93 35.99 0.89
C GLU A 347 -5.02 36.57 1.98
N GLU A 348 -5.08 36.01 3.19
CA GLU A 348 -4.25 36.41 4.32
C GLU A 348 -2.76 36.15 4.08
N LEU A 349 -2.45 35.03 3.43
CA LEU A 349 -1.09 34.69 3.02
C LEU A 349 -0.52 35.69 2.01
N LEU A 350 -1.34 36.18 1.06
CA LEU A 350 -0.93 37.23 0.13
C LEU A 350 -0.72 38.57 0.84
N ARG A 351 -1.59 38.90 1.80
CA ARG A 351 -1.49 40.13 2.60
C ARG A 351 -0.21 40.20 3.42
N THR A 352 0.27 39.05 3.89
CA THR A 352 1.46 38.93 4.74
C THR A 352 2.72 38.49 3.99
N ALA A 353 2.65 38.39 2.65
CA ALA A 353 3.74 37.92 1.81
C ALA A 353 5.00 38.79 1.91
N ARG A 354 6.16 38.15 2.09
CA ARG A 354 7.48 38.80 2.23
C ARG A 354 8.28 38.74 0.92
N PRO A 355 9.34 39.56 0.77
CA PRO A 355 10.32 39.39 -0.31
C PRO A 355 10.87 37.96 -0.27
N GLY A 356 10.57 37.14 -1.28
CA GLY A 356 10.85 35.69 -1.31
C GLY A 356 9.62 34.82 -1.58
N TYR A 357 8.41 35.36 -1.44
CA TYR A 357 7.15 34.63 -1.67
C TYR A 357 6.67 34.68 -3.14
N PHE A 358 7.52 35.04 -4.09
CA PHE A 358 7.11 35.30 -5.48
C PHE A 358 6.28 34.17 -6.08
N ARG A 359 6.74 32.93 -5.94
CA ARG A 359 6.09 31.74 -6.50
C ARG A 359 4.76 31.44 -5.80
N ILE A 360 4.74 31.59 -4.47
CA ILE A 360 3.52 31.49 -3.66
C ILE A 360 2.50 32.53 -4.12
N SER A 361 2.92 33.78 -4.34
CA SER A 361 2.05 34.85 -4.80
C SER A 361 1.45 34.56 -6.17
N VAL A 362 2.23 33.98 -7.10
CA VAL A 362 1.72 33.57 -8.42
C VAL A 362 0.62 32.51 -8.29
N ASP A 363 0.87 31.46 -7.51
CA ASP A 363 -0.09 30.36 -7.33
C ASP A 363 -1.33 30.81 -6.55
N ALA A 364 -1.16 31.59 -5.48
CA ALA A 364 -2.24 32.16 -4.68
C ALA A 364 -3.17 33.05 -5.51
N ASN A 365 -2.62 33.98 -6.31
CA ASN A 365 -3.42 34.80 -7.22
C ASN A 365 -4.16 33.95 -8.27
N ALA A 366 -3.54 32.87 -8.76
CA ALA A 366 -4.21 31.95 -9.68
C ALA A 366 -5.38 31.21 -9.01
N ILE A 367 -5.23 30.80 -7.75
CA ILE A 367 -6.33 30.19 -6.97
C ILE A 367 -7.50 31.17 -6.86
N LEU A 368 -7.25 32.40 -6.41
CA LEU A 368 -8.28 33.42 -6.23
C LEU A 368 -9.04 33.71 -7.54
N ARG A 369 -8.31 33.85 -8.65
CA ARG A 369 -8.93 33.99 -9.99
C ARG A 369 -9.82 32.80 -10.36
N ASN A 370 -9.36 31.56 -10.14
CA ASN A 370 -10.14 30.36 -10.48
C ASN A 370 -11.41 30.23 -9.62
N LEU A 371 -11.35 30.64 -8.36
CA LEU A 371 -12.50 30.64 -7.46
C LEU A 371 -13.54 31.69 -7.86
N GLY A 372 -13.15 32.72 -8.63
CA GLY A 372 -14.04 33.78 -9.10
C GLY A 372 -13.79 35.11 -8.39
N VAL A 373 -12.71 35.21 -7.61
CA VAL A 373 -12.20 36.45 -7.02
C VAL A 373 -11.33 37.16 -8.07
N ALA A 374 -11.92 37.48 -9.22
CA ALA A 374 -11.34 38.49 -10.09
C ALA A 374 -11.79 39.84 -9.54
N LYS A 375 -10.84 40.74 -9.25
CA LYS A 375 -11.13 42.14 -8.91
C LYS A 375 -12.13 42.71 -9.92
N SER A 376 -13.36 42.96 -9.49
CA SER A 376 -14.02 44.21 -9.88
C SER A 376 -13.15 45.35 -9.34
N ASP A 377 -12.96 46.38 -10.17
CA ASP A 377 -12.26 47.64 -9.87
C ASP A 377 -10.75 47.66 -10.13
N THR A 378 -10.42 47.95 -11.40
CA THR A 378 -9.76 49.22 -11.81
C THR A 378 -9.89 49.37 -13.34
N ALA A 379 -11.08 49.68 -13.83
CA ALA A 379 -11.30 50.15 -15.21
C ALA A 379 -12.62 50.93 -15.32
N SER A 380 -12.86 51.86 -14.38
CA SER A 380 -14.05 52.72 -14.41
C SER A 380 -13.77 54.08 -13.78
N GLN A 381 -12.62 54.70 -14.08
CA GLN A 381 -12.34 56.09 -13.71
C GLN A 381 -11.10 56.61 -14.47
N GLN A 382 -11.16 56.65 -15.80
CA GLN A 382 -10.27 57.48 -16.63
C GLN A 382 -10.73 57.46 -18.10
N THR A 383 -11.92 58.02 -18.38
CA THR A 383 -12.30 58.52 -19.73
C THR A 383 -13.63 59.28 -19.67
N LYS A 384 -13.70 60.28 -18.80
CA LYS A 384 -14.60 61.44 -18.94
C LYS A 384 -13.88 62.63 -18.31
N ASN A 385 -12.94 63.18 -19.07
CA ASN A 385 -12.45 64.56 -19.00
C ASN A 385 -11.23 64.68 -19.92
N LYS A 386 -11.49 64.84 -21.21
CA LYS A 386 -10.81 65.79 -22.09
C LYS A 386 -11.59 65.89 -23.39
#